data_AF-A0AAN7BUP0-F1
#
_entry.id   AF-A0AAN7BUP0-F1
#
_cell.length_a   1.000
_cell.length_b   1.000
_cell.length_c   1.000
_cell.angle_alpha   90.00
_cell.angle_beta   90.00
_cell.angle_gamma   90.00
#
_symmetry.space_group_name_H-M   'P 1'
#
loop_
_entity.id
_entity.type
_entity.pdbx_description
1 polymer ?
#
loop_
_entity_poly.entity_id
_entity_poly.type
_entity_poly.pdbx_seq_one_letter_code
_entity_poly.pdbx_strand_id
1 'polypeptide(L)'
;MAAHQFLTWTKTSQVQIISDLHLEVGERYLSFTIRPSAPLLLLAGDIGCINDYHNYLAFFTSLTPYFYKIFLVLGNNEFNGLDHTETLEMASNLVKEPAIADKIVLLHRKRWDDPGSDLTILGCTLWSYIPSTSYSIMAKVNEFKKIRNWTPASRNAIHQEEAAWLRDEIKRLKAETIKPSWKGNRQDGC
;
A
#
# COMPACT_ATOMS: atom_id res chain seq x y z
N MET A 1 8.69 32.36 4.52
CA MET A 1 8.58 32.13 3.06
C MET A 1 9.56 31.02 2.69
N ALA A 2 9.17 29.75 2.87
CA ALA A 2 10.03 28.62 2.55
C ALA A 2 9.96 28.36 1.03
N ALA A 3 11.09 28.50 0.35
CA ALA A 3 11.25 28.13 -1.04
C ALA A 3 10.84 26.65 -1.18
N HIS A 4 9.71 26.40 -1.85
CA HIS A 4 9.35 25.05 -2.27
C HIS A 4 10.31 24.68 -3.40
N GLN A 5 11.42 24.06 -3.02
CA GLN A 5 12.35 23.47 -3.97
C GLN A 5 11.64 22.24 -4.54
N PHE A 6 10.97 22.40 -5.68
CA PHE A 6 10.42 21.28 -6.42
C PHE A 6 11.57 20.35 -6.77
N LEU A 7 11.58 19.16 -6.17
CA LEU A 7 12.55 18.13 -6.50
C LEU A 7 12.31 17.70 -7.94
N THR A 8 13.23 18.06 -8.85
CA THR A 8 13.23 17.52 -10.21
C THR A 8 13.82 16.13 -10.16
N TRP A 9 12.96 15.15 -9.89
CA TRP A 9 13.34 13.75 -9.95
C TRP A 9 13.72 13.38 -11.38
N THR A 10 14.94 12.91 -11.61
CA THR A 10 15.22 12.08 -12.78
C THR A 10 14.45 10.78 -12.60
N LYS A 11 13.76 10.29 -13.65
CA LYS A 11 13.01 9.02 -13.61
C LYS A 11 13.96 7.90 -13.16
N THR A 12 13.88 7.52 -11.89
CA THR A 12 14.67 6.47 -11.27
C THR A 12 13.72 5.60 -10.44
N SER A 13 13.95 4.29 -10.44
CA SER A 13 13.12 3.30 -9.74
C SER A 13 13.38 3.27 -8.23
N GLN A 14 13.86 4.37 -7.64
CA GLN A 14 14.16 4.44 -6.22
C GLN A 14 12.86 4.59 -5.43
N VAL A 15 12.72 3.77 -4.39
CA VAL A 15 11.57 3.75 -3.49
C VAL A 15 12.05 4.07 -2.07
N GLN A 16 11.47 5.10 -1.47
CA GLN A 16 11.57 5.38 -0.04
C GLN A 16 10.51 4.56 0.67
N ILE A 17 10.88 3.76 1.67
CA ILE A 17 9.96 2.87 2.39
C ILE A 17 9.87 3.31 3.83
N ILE A 18 8.65 3.45 4.34
CA ILE A 18 8.34 3.85 5.72
C ILE A 18 7.13 3.03 6.19
N SER A 19 7.11 2.64 7.46
CA SER A 19 5.98 1.97 8.13
C SER A 19 5.87 2.43 9.57
N ASP A 20 4.82 1.99 10.28
CA ASP A 20 4.71 2.10 11.74
C ASP A 20 4.84 3.55 12.25
N LEU A 21 4.26 4.51 11.53
CA LEU A 21 4.28 5.93 11.94
C LEU A 21 3.32 6.23 13.08
N HIS A 22 2.21 5.50 13.16
CA HIS A 22 1.17 5.67 14.19
C HIS A 22 0.72 7.13 14.40
N LEU A 23 0.37 7.83 13.32
CA LEU A 23 0.02 9.25 13.36
C LEU A 23 -1.27 9.54 14.13
N GLU A 24 -2.12 8.53 14.33
CA GLU A 24 -3.29 8.56 15.23
C GLU A 24 -2.88 8.80 16.68
N VAL A 25 -1.66 8.38 17.06
CA VAL A 25 -1.14 8.57 18.41
C VAL A 25 -0.65 10.00 18.57
N GLY A 26 -1.44 10.80 19.29
CA GLY A 26 -1.13 12.20 19.58
C GLY A 26 -1.40 13.14 18.41
N GLU A 27 -2.31 12.77 17.49
CA GLU A 27 -2.82 13.63 16.40
C GLU A 27 -1.71 14.24 15.52
N ARG A 28 -0.74 13.41 15.13
CA ARG A 28 0.49 13.86 14.47
C ARG A 28 0.37 14.05 12.97
N TYR A 29 -0.78 13.75 12.38
CA TYR A 29 -1.02 13.85 10.93
C TYR A 29 -0.59 15.19 10.30
N LEU A 30 -0.81 16.30 11.01
CA LEU A 30 -0.51 17.65 10.49
C LEU A 30 0.89 18.15 10.84
N SER A 31 1.56 17.53 11.80
CA SER A 31 2.87 17.98 12.29
C SER A 31 4.02 17.09 11.83
N PHE A 32 3.73 15.83 11.48
CA PHE A 32 4.73 14.89 10.99
C PHE A 32 5.14 15.23 9.56
N THR A 33 6.44 15.24 9.30
CA THR A 33 6.99 15.52 7.98
C THR A 33 7.87 14.36 7.54
N ILE A 34 7.71 13.94 6.28
CA ILE A 34 8.59 12.99 5.64
C ILE A 34 9.55 13.78 4.77
N ARG A 35 10.86 13.71 5.07
CA ARG A 35 11.88 14.24 4.17
C ARG A 35 12.01 13.32 2.96
N PRO A 36 11.77 13.79 1.73
CA PRO A 36 11.86 12.94 0.54
C PRO A 36 13.30 12.51 0.29
N SER A 37 13.52 11.21 0.10
CA SER A 37 14.80 10.63 -0.32
C SER A 37 14.72 9.88 -1.65
N ALA A 38 13.51 9.72 -2.21
CA ALA A 38 13.25 9.07 -3.48
C ALA A 38 11.93 9.60 -4.11
N PRO A 39 11.71 9.44 -5.43
CA PRO A 39 10.49 9.89 -6.09
C PRO A 39 9.25 9.08 -5.71
N LEU A 40 9.43 7.79 -5.40
CA LEU A 40 8.37 6.87 -5.00
C LEU A 40 8.39 6.71 -3.48
N LEU A 41 7.24 6.83 -2.83
CA LEU A 41 7.09 6.58 -1.39
C LEU A 41 6.20 5.35 -1.19
N LEU A 42 6.68 4.35 -0.48
CA LEU A 42 5.91 3.21 -0.01
C LEU A 42 5.66 3.36 1.50
N LEU A 43 4.39 3.52 1.86
CA LEU A 43 3.90 3.50 3.21
C LEU A 43 3.35 2.09 3.51
N ALA A 44 4.15 1.30 4.23
CA ALA A 44 4.01 -0.15 4.35
C ALA A 44 3.22 -0.59 5.61
N GLY A 45 2.13 0.13 5.93
CA GLY A 45 1.23 -0.19 7.04
C GLY A 45 1.51 0.57 8.34
N ASP A 46 0.48 0.64 9.19
CA ASP A 46 0.48 1.28 10.50
C ASP A 46 0.95 2.74 10.45
N ILE A 47 0.44 3.46 9.46
CA ILE A 47 0.66 4.89 9.26
C ILE A 47 -0.29 5.69 10.15
N GLY A 48 -1.53 5.23 10.28
CA GLY A 48 -2.60 5.97 10.92
C GLY A 48 -3.84 5.12 11.21
N CYS A 49 -4.96 5.80 11.40
CA CYS A 49 -6.29 5.23 11.53
C CYS A 49 -7.19 5.83 10.44
N ILE A 50 -7.87 5.00 9.64
CA ILE A 50 -8.69 5.53 8.54
C ILE A 50 -9.94 6.26 9.05
N ASN A 51 -10.37 5.94 10.27
CA ASN A 51 -11.48 6.59 10.94
C ASN A 51 -11.18 8.08 11.23
N ASP A 52 -9.91 8.49 11.26
CA ASP A 52 -9.47 9.88 11.34
C ASP A 52 -9.46 10.55 9.94
N TYR A 53 -10.48 10.27 9.12
CA TYR A 53 -10.47 10.44 7.67
C TYR A 53 -9.93 11.79 7.18
N HIS A 54 -10.40 12.90 7.76
CA HIS A 54 -9.98 14.24 7.35
C HIS A 54 -8.50 14.54 7.65
N ASN A 55 -8.01 14.13 8.82
CA ASN A 55 -6.61 14.31 9.19
C ASN A 55 -5.71 13.38 8.36
N TYR A 56 -6.18 12.15 8.11
CA TYR A 56 -5.46 11.19 7.27
C TYR A 56 -5.34 11.68 5.82
N LEU A 57 -6.43 12.21 5.25
CA LEU A 57 -6.44 12.87 3.94
C LEU A 57 -5.51 14.09 3.91
N ALA A 58 -5.51 14.92 4.95
CA ALA A 58 -4.64 16.09 5.03
C ALA A 58 -3.15 15.70 5.05
N PHE A 59 -2.80 14.64 5.80
CA PHE A 59 -1.45 14.08 5.79
C PHE A 59 -1.04 13.68 4.36
N PHE A 60 -1.85 12.88 3.68
CA PHE A 60 -1.57 12.47 2.30
C PHE A 60 -1.47 13.63 1.32
N THR A 61 -2.37 14.60 1.43
CA THR A 61 -2.38 15.81 0.60
C THR A 61 -1.05 16.55 0.74
N SER A 62 -0.51 16.66 1.96
CA SER A 62 0.77 17.31 2.23
C SER A 62 1.98 16.63 1.56
N LEU A 63 1.89 15.33 1.26
CA LEU A 63 2.96 14.56 0.63
C LEU A 63 2.97 14.69 -0.91
N THR A 64 1.81 14.97 -1.53
CA THR A 64 1.66 14.98 -3.00
C THR A 64 2.59 15.92 -3.77
N PRO A 65 3.04 17.08 -3.25
CA PRO A 65 3.97 17.94 -3.96
C PRO A 65 5.40 17.37 -4.04
N TYR A 66 5.75 16.43 -3.16
CA TYR A 66 7.12 15.97 -2.99
C TYR A 66 7.41 14.61 -3.65
N PHE A 67 6.37 13.79 -3.82
CA PHE A 67 6.48 12.46 -4.38
C PHE A 67 5.78 12.35 -5.73
N TYR A 68 6.38 11.57 -6.64
CA TYR A 68 5.78 11.23 -7.93
C TYR A 68 4.57 10.31 -7.74
N LYS A 69 4.75 9.24 -6.94
CA LYS A 69 3.71 8.30 -6.53
C LYS A 69 3.90 7.92 -5.07
N ILE A 70 2.78 7.74 -4.37
CA ILE A 70 2.72 7.25 -3.00
C ILE A 70 1.93 5.95 -3.01
N PHE A 71 2.46 4.92 -2.39
CA PHE A 71 1.84 3.60 -2.29
C PHE A 71 1.45 3.37 -0.84
N LEU A 72 0.20 2.96 -0.61
CA LEU A 72 -0.33 2.70 0.72
C LEU A 72 -0.67 1.22 0.85
N VAL A 73 0.01 0.53 1.75
CA VAL A 73 -0.45 -0.75 2.32
C VAL A 73 -1.13 -0.43 3.63
N LEU A 74 -2.33 -0.95 3.87
CA LEU A 74 -3.00 -0.81 5.16
C LEU A 74 -2.39 -1.81 6.15
N GLY A 75 -1.98 -1.35 7.32
CA GLY A 75 -1.67 -2.17 8.49
C GLY A 75 -2.92 -2.39 9.33
N ASN A 76 -2.77 -2.92 10.54
CA ASN A 76 -3.92 -3.21 11.40
C ASN A 76 -4.50 -1.97 12.08
N ASN A 77 -3.71 -0.92 12.29
CA ASN A 77 -4.19 0.30 12.94
C ASN A 77 -5.12 1.10 12.03
N GLU A 78 -4.97 0.98 10.71
CA GLU A 78 -5.91 1.59 9.76
C GLU A 78 -7.34 1.05 9.93
N PHE A 79 -7.52 -0.17 10.44
CA PHE A 79 -8.82 -0.82 10.66
C PHE A 79 -9.44 -0.53 12.03
N ASN A 80 -8.80 0.27 12.88
CA ASN A 80 -9.25 0.48 14.24
C ASN A 80 -10.66 1.13 14.30
N GLY A 81 -11.59 0.49 15.02
CA GLY A 81 -12.97 0.92 15.17
C GLY A 81 -13.92 0.51 14.03
N LEU A 82 -13.40 -0.08 12.96
CA LEU A 82 -14.14 -0.47 11.77
C LEU A 82 -14.05 -1.98 11.54
N ASP A 83 -14.93 -2.52 10.71
CA ASP A 83 -14.70 -3.85 10.15
C ASP A 83 -13.81 -3.80 8.89
N HIS A 84 -13.44 -4.98 8.41
CA HIS A 84 -12.53 -5.13 7.29
C HIS A 84 -13.08 -4.54 5.98
N THR A 85 -14.38 -4.71 5.72
CA THR A 85 -14.99 -4.25 4.46
C THR A 85 -15.15 -2.74 4.47
N GLU A 86 -15.65 -2.16 5.57
CA GLU A 86 -15.80 -0.72 5.73
C GLU A 86 -14.46 0.00 5.56
N THR A 87 -13.38 -0.52 6.19
CA THR A 87 -12.04 0.06 6.06
C THR A 87 -11.56 0.07 4.62
N LEU A 88 -11.75 -1.04 3.88
CA LEU A 88 -11.36 -1.12 2.47
C LEU A 88 -12.16 -0.17 1.58
N GLU A 89 -13.47 -0.02 1.83
CA GLU A 89 -14.31 0.93 1.12
C GLU A 89 -13.85 2.37 1.37
N MET A 90 -13.60 2.73 2.64
CA MET A 90 -13.07 4.04 3.01
C MET A 90 -11.69 4.30 2.38
N ALA A 91 -10.79 3.31 2.36
CA ALA A 91 -9.48 3.45 1.74
C ALA A 91 -9.58 3.61 0.21
N SER A 92 -10.48 2.86 -0.42
CA SER A 92 -10.78 2.99 -1.85
C SER A 92 -11.36 4.36 -2.18
N ASN A 93 -12.17 4.94 -1.31
CA ASN A 93 -12.73 6.29 -1.49
C ASN A 93 -11.66 7.36 -1.23
N LEU A 94 -10.83 7.19 -0.20
CA LEU A 94 -9.74 8.10 0.14
C LEU A 94 -8.81 8.32 -1.06
N VAL A 95 -8.33 7.27 -1.71
CA VAL A 95 -7.40 7.41 -2.85
C VAL A 95 -8.06 7.99 -4.12
N LYS A 96 -9.38 8.18 -4.12
CA LYS A 96 -10.14 8.87 -5.18
C LYS A 96 -10.43 10.33 -4.84
N GLU A 97 -10.11 10.79 -3.63
CA GLU A 97 -10.31 12.18 -3.23
C GLU A 97 -9.56 13.12 -4.20
N PRO A 98 -10.20 14.17 -4.73
CA PRO A 98 -9.61 15.02 -5.77
C PRO A 98 -8.23 15.61 -5.40
N ALA A 99 -7.98 15.86 -4.11
CA ALA A 99 -6.72 16.42 -3.62
C ALA A 99 -5.52 15.47 -3.78
N ILE A 100 -5.76 14.16 -3.87
CA ILE A 100 -4.72 13.11 -3.88
C ILE A 100 -4.92 12.07 -4.99
N ALA A 101 -5.99 12.21 -5.78
CA ALA A 101 -6.28 11.38 -6.93
C ALA A 101 -5.06 11.32 -7.86
N ASP A 102 -4.84 10.14 -8.45
CA ASP A 102 -3.68 9.83 -9.29
C ASP A 102 -2.30 9.93 -8.63
N LYS A 103 -2.18 10.43 -7.40
CA LYS A 103 -0.90 10.44 -6.65
C LYS A 103 -0.73 9.20 -5.80
N ILE A 104 -1.84 8.65 -5.32
CA ILE A 104 -1.82 7.56 -4.34
C ILE A 104 -2.35 6.28 -4.95
N VAL A 105 -1.67 5.17 -4.66
CA VAL A 105 -2.08 3.83 -5.06
C VAL A 105 -2.31 3.00 -3.80
N LEU A 106 -3.55 2.60 -3.57
CA LEU A 106 -3.89 1.62 -2.55
C LEU A 106 -3.42 0.23 -3.00
N LEU A 107 -2.49 -0.34 -2.23
CA LEU A 107 -1.92 -1.66 -2.43
C LEU A 107 -2.73 -2.72 -1.68
N HIS A 108 -3.91 -3.04 -2.20
CA HIS A 108 -4.75 -4.13 -1.71
C HIS A 108 -5.01 -5.14 -2.83
N ARG A 109 -4.19 -6.22 -2.87
CA ARG A 109 -4.15 -7.18 -3.99
C ARG A 109 -3.99 -6.46 -5.33
N LYS A 110 -3.03 -5.52 -5.37
CA LYS A 110 -2.80 -4.63 -6.49
C LYS A 110 -1.38 -4.78 -7.03
N ARG A 111 -1.29 -4.86 -8.36
CA ARG A 111 -0.05 -4.68 -9.13
C ARG A 111 0.00 -3.26 -9.67
N TRP A 112 1.17 -2.64 -9.58
CA TRP A 112 1.51 -1.40 -10.24
C TRP A 112 2.84 -1.56 -10.96
N ASP A 113 2.86 -1.28 -12.26
CA ASP A 113 4.06 -1.29 -13.08
C ASP A 113 4.46 0.17 -13.39
N ASP A 114 5.72 0.51 -13.18
CA ASP A 114 6.23 1.85 -13.45
C ASP A 114 6.28 2.10 -14.98
N PRO A 115 5.58 3.11 -15.52
CA PRO A 115 5.67 3.41 -16.95
C PRO A 115 7.06 3.86 -17.41
N GLY A 116 7.95 4.20 -16.47
CA GLY A 116 9.31 4.68 -16.75
C GLY A 116 10.42 3.66 -16.59
N SER A 117 10.15 2.45 -16.08
CA SER A 117 11.20 1.45 -15.78
C SER A 117 10.64 0.03 -15.69
N ASP A 118 11.52 -0.96 -15.48
CA ASP A 118 11.12 -2.35 -15.25
C ASP A 118 10.67 -2.62 -13.80
N LEU A 119 10.38 -1.58 -13.02
CA LEU A 119 9.93 -1.72 -11.63
C LEU A 119 8.45 -2.12 -11.59
N THR A 120 8.18 -3.27 -10.97
CA THR A 120 6.83 -3.68 -10.56
C THR A 120 6.71 -3.66 -9.05
N ILE A 121 5.62 -3.09 -8.54
CA ILE A 121 5.22 -3.16 -7.13
C ILE A 121 3.96 -4.02 -7.03
N LEU A 122 4.07 -5.11 -6.27
CA LEU A 122 2.92 -5.91 -5.85
C LEU A 122 2.65 -5.61 -4.38
N GLY A 123 1.39 -5.38 -4.02
CA GLY A 123 1.06 -5.18 -2.62
C GLY A 123 -0.35 -5.60 -2.21
N CYS A 124 -0.40 -6.08 -0.97
CA CYS A 124 -1.57 -6.46 -0.20
C CYS A 124 -1.20 -6.32 1.28
N THR A 125 -2.19 -6.26 2.18
CA THR A 125 -1.93 -6.20 3.63
C THR A 125 -1.23 -7.47 4.13
N LEU A 126 -1.55 -8.63 3.53
CA LEU A 126 -0.95 -9.93 3.83
C LEU A 126 -1.10 -10.31 5.31
N TRP A 127 -2.35 -10.37 5.77
CA TRP A 127 -2.67 -10.72 7.16
C TRP A 127 -2.01 -12.03 7.58
N SER A 128 -1.44 -12.10 8.79
CA SER A 128 -0.81 -13.34 9.27
C SER A 128 -1.83 -14.44 9.52
N TYR A 129 -1.47 -15.67 9.16
CA TYR A 129 -2.20 -16.88 9.52
C TYR A 129 -2.22 -17.08 11.04
N ILE A 130 -3.38 -17.50 11.54
CA ILE A 130 -3.58 -17.81 12.95
C ILE A 130 -3.86 -19.31 13.08
N PRO A 131 -3.00 -20.07 13.77
CA PRO A 131 -3.28 -21.47 14.07
C PRO A 131 -4.41 -21.58 15.11
N SER A 132 -5.21 -22.65 15.01
CA SER A 132 -6.33 -22.91 15.93
C SER A 132 -5.90 -22.95 17.40
N THR A 133 -4.67 -23.39 17.69
CA THR A 133 -4.08 -23.40 19.03
C THR A 133 -3.97 -22.02 19.67
N SER A 134 -3.95 -20.95 18.87
CA SER A 134 -3.78 -19.57 19.33
C SER A 134 -5.10 -18.78 19.45
N TYR A 135 -6.25 -19.39 19.11
CA TYR A 135 -7.54 -18.68 19.11
C TYR A 135 -7.92 -18.15 20.50
N SER A 136 -7.64 -18.93 21.55
CA SER A 136 -7.93 -18.56 22.94
C SER A 136 -7.07 -17.39 23.45
N ILE A 137 -5.86 -17.23 22.91
CA ILE A 137 -4.95 -16.13 23.22
C ILE A 137 -5.44 -14.85 22.54
N MET A 138 -5.83 -14.94 21.27
CA MET A 138 -6.35 -13.79 20.52
C MET A 138 -7.58 -13.16 21.16
N ALA A 139 -8.52 -13.97 21.66
CA ALA A 139 -9.70 -13.46 22.35
C ALA A 139 -9.34 -12.62 23.60
N LYS A 140 -8.14 -12.78 24.15
CA LYS A 140 -7.65 -12.07 25.34
C LYS A 140 -6.79 -10.86 25.01
N VAL A 141 -6.18 -10.80 23.84
CA VAL A 141 -5.29 -9.70 23.44
C VAL A 141 -6.10 -8.55 22.86
N ASN A 142 -5.97 -7.35 23.46
CA ASN A 142 -6.78 -6.18 23.12
C ASN A 142 -6.60 -5.71 21.67
N GLU A 143 -5.44 -5.92 21.06
CA GLU A 143 -5.17 -5.52 19.68
C GLU A 143 -6.11 -6.22 18.68
N PHE A 144 -6.48 -7.47 18.93
CA PHE A 144 -7.44 -8.19 18.09
C PHE A 144 -8.90 -7.77 18.30
N LYS A 145 -9.17 -6.91 19.29
CA LYS A 145 -10.51 -6.37 19.55
C LYS A 145 -10.74 -5.01 18.92
N LYS A 146 -9.68 -4.40 18.35
CA LYS A 146 -9.76 -3.08 17.71
C LYS A 146 -10.53 -3.11 16.39
N ILE A 147 -10.57 -4.25 15.71
CA ILE A 147 -11.26 -4.42 14.42
C ILE A 147 -12.58 -5.14 14.66
N ARG A 148 -13.68 -4.54 14.21
CA ARG A 148 -15.02 -5.12 14.38
C ARG A 148 -15.17 -6.40 13.55
N ASN A 149 -15.87 -7.38 14.12
CA ASN A 149 -16.17 -8.66 13.47
C ASN A 149 -14.95 -9.42 12.92
N TRP A 150 -13.75 -9.16 13.45
CA TRP A 150 -12.50 -9.72 12.92
C TRP A 150 -12.11 -11.04 13.58
N THR A 151 -12.76 -12.11 13.15
CA THR A 151 -12.53 -13.46 13.68
C THR A 151 -11.24 -14.09 13.13
N PRO A 152 -10.64 -15.07 13.84
CA PRO A 152 -9.53 -15.84 13.27
C PRO A 152 -9.88 -16.54 11.96
N ALA A 153 -11.13 -17.01 11.81
CA ALA A 153 -11.59 -17.66 10.59
C ALA A 153 -11.62 -16.69 9.40
N SER A 154 -12.23 -15.50 9.56
CA SER A 154 -12.27 -14.48 8.51
C SER A 154 -10.86 -13.98 8.16
N ARG A 155 -10.00 -13.77 9.15
CA ARG A 155 -8.61 -13.39 8.92
C ARG A 155 -7.83 -14.46 8.15
N ASN A 156 -7.99 -15.73 8.50
CA ASN A 156 -7.33 -16.83 7.79
C ASN A 156 -7.85 -16.99 6.35
N ALA A 157 -9.14 -16.72 6.11
CA ALA A 157 -9.68 -16.70 4.76
C ALA A 157 -9.02 -15.59 3.92
N ILE A 158 -8.96 -14.35 4.43
CA ILE A 158 -8.28 -13.24 3.76
C ILE A 158 -6.78 -13.53 3.55
N HIS A 159 -6.10 -14.09 4.55
CA HIS A 159 -4.70 -14.54 4.41
C HIS A 159 -4.52 -15.48 3.22
N GLN A 160 -5.40 -16.49 3.09
CA GLN A 160 -5.33 -17.45 2.00
C GLN A 160 -5.58 -16.79 0.64
N GLU A 161 -6.56 -15.90 0.54
CA GLU A 161 -6.86 -15.14 -0.67
C GLU A 161 -5.69 -14.26 -1.10
N GLU A 162 -5.12 -13.48 -0.18
CA GLU A 162 -3.98 -12.60 -0.46
C GLU A 162 -2.73 -13.39 -0.85
N ALA A 163 -2.44 -14.49 -0.14
CA ALA A 163 -1.32 -15.37 -0.46
C ALA A 163 -1.49 -16.07 -1.82
N ALA A 164 -2.71 -16.49 -2.18
CA ALA A 164 -3.00 -17.05 -3.49
C ALA A 164 -2.80 -16.01 -4.60
N TRP A 165 -3.37 -14.82 -4.44
CA TRP A 165 -3.21 -13.71 -5.37
C TRP A 165 -1.74 -13.37 -5.61
N LEU A 166 -0.95 -13.22 -4.53
CA LEU A 166 0.47 -12.87 -4.62
C LEU A 166 1.27 -13.94 -5.36
N ARG A 167 1.04 -15.23 -5.06
CA ARG A 167 1.69 -16.34 -5.77
C ARG A 167 1.36 -16.33 -7.27
N ASP A 168 0.13 -16.02 -7.62
CA ASP A 168 -0.30 -15.99 -9.02
C ASP A 168 0.25 -14.79 -9.79
N GLU A 169 0.32 -13.60 -9.17
CA GLU A 169 1.03 -12.45 -9.76
C GLU A 169 2.52 -12.75 -9.98
N ILE A 170 3.19 -13.38 -9.01
CA ILE A 170 4.59 -13.78 -9.16
C ILE A 170 4.78 -14.76 -10.33
N LYS A 171 3.86 -15.73 -10.51
CA LYS A 171 3.90 -16.64 -11.67
C LYS A 171 3.71 -15.88 -12.99
N ARG A 172 2.77 -14.93 -13.04
CA ARG A 172 2.54 -14.07 -14.22
C ARG A 172 3.80 -13.29 -14.60
N LEU A 173 4.41 -12.61 -13.63
CA LEU A 173 5.65 -11.87 -13.84
C LEU A 173 6.77 -12.76 -14.39
N LYS A 174 6.98 -13.95 -13.80
CA LYS A 174 7.98 -14.90 -14.32
C LYS A 174 7.71 -15.32 -15.76
N ALA A 175 6.45 -15.55 -16.12
CA ALA A 175 6.06 -15.91 -17.48
C ALA A 175 6.24 -14.75 -18.48
N GLU A 176 6.01 -13.51 -18.05
CA GLU A 176 6.27 -12.29 -18.84
C GLU A 176 7.77 -12.12 -19.12
N THR A 177 8.63 -12.34 -18.12
CA THR A 177 10.09 -12.24 -18.26
C THR A 177 10.67 -13.33 -19.18
N ILE A 178 10.03 -14.51 -19.28
CA ILE A 178 10.54 -15.66 -20.06
C ILE A 178 10.19 -15.58 -21.55
N LYS A 179 9.24 -14.72 -21.99
CA LYS A 179 8.96 -14.55 -23.42
C LYS A 179 10.14 -13.86 -24.12
N PRO A 180 10.90 -14.54 -25.01
CA PRO A 180 11.97 -13.88 -25.74
C PRO A 180 11.34 -12.86 -26.69
N SER A 181 11.94 -11.68 -26.78
CA SER A 181 11.64 -10.72 -27.85
C SER A 181 12.03 -11.34 -29.19
N TRP A 182 11.12 -12.09 -29.81
CA TRP A 182 11.29 -12.56 -31.17
C TRP A 182 11.18 -11.35 -32.11
N LYS A 183 12.30 -10.66 -32.34
CA LYS A 183 12.47 -9.79 -33.51
C LYS A 183 12.94 -10.66 -34.67
N GLY A 184 12.00 -11.38 -35.28
CA GLY A 184 12.25 -12.09 -36.53
C GLY A 184 12.32 -11.11 -37.69
N ASN A 185 13.48 -10.50 -37.93
CA ASN A 185 13.78 -9.92 -39.25
C ASN A 185 14.18 -11.08 -40.18
N ARG A 186 13.23 -11.58 -40.96
CA ARG A 186 13.55 -12.28 -42.21
C ARG A 186 13.56 -11.24 -43.34
N GLN A 187 14.75 -10.74 -43.65
CA GLN A 187 15.06 -10.31 -45.01
C GLN A 187 15.71 -11.50 -45.69
N ASP A 188 14.88 -12.38 -46.25
CA ASP A 188 15.35 -13.35 -47.23
C ASP A 188 15.17 -12.68 -48.60
N GLY A 189 16.25 -12.07 -49.07
CA GLY A 189 16.38 -11.67 -50.46
C GLY A 189 16.81 -12.88 -51.29
N CYS A 190 16.02 -13.21 -52.30
CA CYS A 190 16.50 -13.63 -53.62
C CYS A 190 15.42 -13.31 -54.66
#